data_AF-A0A929GHH9-F1
#
_entry.id   AF-A0A929GHH9-F1
#
_cell.length_a   1.000
_cell.length_b   1.000
_cell.length_c   1.000
_cell.angle_alpha   90.00
_cell.angle_beta   90.00
_cell.angle_gamma   90.00
#
_symmetry.space_group_name_H-M   'P 1'
#
loop_
_entity.id
_entity.type
_entity.pdbx_description
1 polymer ?
#
loop_
_entity_poly.entity_id
_entity_poly.type
_entity_poly.pdbx_seq_one_letter_code
_entity_poly.pdbx_strand_id
1 'polypeptide(L)'
;MRFFICFNPWDESTRKEDPYKGIAAIIEATDADGVVLDCRGKSNERLQKIADSIKPGVVMYSEGMAVVKDMPGIVAGRVHNAIYLSPPLNLNKLIKPEFAIFRVLEIRDRDLKREVAISFFNGYGVELNSMGPGRPEAVVNDLEYLGKTTMILRQNSNAFLSPEWTPMIPSLKDSIWVNKWPLKEKTIYTILSFEAAGHDAALFRIEPKANYHYVSLWNQEEVEPVKLNNTFYLPSGIDAYNESYTNTRREGNVDCIAEFPDLIRINDRDHQFRVTAEKGDKIIMWISEAAYGNHFTSYTPIKGYLKIHGSWLAGHEKIVFQLIEDDQLIDQRIYNIPKGKPWLVSDVRKTSARIDRKGSIPVTGGLFSFVTEQNDQFIPYPGPATPIDTNLQDFYIDKQPVSNARFKEFLEESGYQTKIKDNFLKHWTDGTYPDSIADDPVVYVDYDDALAYAEWAGKRLPTELEWQYAVQKTDLQTGKVWEMTNDRYDNGSHIFIIIKGGSYYKPESSWWYIQGGKQPPERQQMLLQVSPGFDRASTVGFRCVQDAIQKKKK
;
A
#
# COMPACT_ATOMS: atom_id res chain seq x y z
N MET A 1 -2.12 14.74 19.91
CA MET A 1 -1.68 16.02 19.31
C MET A 1 -1.45 17.00 20.44
N ARG A 2 -0.40 17.83 20.39
CA ARG A 2 -0.14 18.88 21.39
C ARG A 2 -0.27 20.24 20.72
N PHE A 3 -0.87 21.21 21.39
CA PHE A 3 -1.12 22.55 20.85
C PHE A 3 -0.22 23.59 21.50
N PHE A 4 0.48 24.38 20.69
CA PHE A 4 1.42 25.40 21.15
C PHE A 4 1.01 26.77 20.61
N ILE A 5 1.10 27.79 21.46
CA ILE A 5 0.79 29.19 21.11
C ILE A 5 2.06 30.04 21.11
N CYS A 6 2.11 31.07 20.27
CA CYS A 6 3.28 31.94 20.17
C CYS A 6 3.25 33.05 21.23
N PHE A 7 4.38 33.32 21.88
CA PHE A 7 4.55 34.43 22.82
C PHE A 7 5.46 35.49 22.21
N ASN A 8 4.85 36.59 21.78
CA ASN A 8 5.50 37.68 21.04
C ASN A 8 5.47 38.99 21.85
N PRO A 9 6.12 39.04 23.03
CA PRO A 9 6.02 40.20 23.95
C PRO A 9 6.70 41.46 23.41
N TRP A 10 7.42 41.37 22.29
CA TRP A 10 8.05 42.49 21.61
C TRP A 10 7.11 43.17 20.59
N ASP A 11 5.99 42.52 20.24
CA ASP A 11 4.99 43.10 19.33
C ASP A 11 3.99 43.98 20.11
N GLU A 12 4.45 45.18 20.48
CA GLU A 12 3.66 46.17 21.22
C GLU A 12 2.78 47.05 20.30
N SER A 13 2.76 46.77 18.99
CA SER A 13 2.21 47.68 17.97
C SER A 13 0.67 47.75 17.98
N THR A 14 -0.01 46.74 18.54
CA THR A 14 -1.47 46.59 18.42
C THR A 14 -2.23 46.48 19.75
N ARG A 15 -1.54 46.25 20.88
CA ARG A 15 -2.16 46.10 22.21
C ARG A 15 -1.26 46.67 23.31
N LYS A 16 -1.86 47.37 24.29
CA LYS A 16 -1.19 47.88 25.50
C LYS A 16 -1.31 46.93 26.71
N GLU A 17 -1.75 45.70 26.48
CA GLU A 17 -1.97 44.71 27.53
C GLU A 17 -0.63 44.21 28.07
N ASP A 18 -0.58 43.88 29.36
CA ASP A 18 0.57 43.16 29.94
C ASP A 18 0.73 41.81 29.22
N PRO A 19 1.86 41.55 28.53
CA PRO A 19 2.05 40.32 27.76
C PRO A 19 1.85 39.05 28.59
N TYR A 20 2.13 39.12 29.90
CA TYR A 20 1.95 37.98 30.80
C TYR A 20 0.47 37.71 31.11
N LYS A 21 -0.37 38.74 31.19
CA LYS A 21 -1.82 38.57 31.33
C LYS A 21 -2.43 38.08 30.03
N GLY A 22 -1.98 38.64 28.90
CA GLY A 22 -2.43 38.23 27.57
C GLY A 22 -2.15 36.75 27.31
N ILE A 23 -0.92 36.28 27.57
CA ILE A 23 -0.59 34.86 27.37
C ILE A 23 -1.38 33.95 28.31
N ALA A 24 -1.59 34.34 29.59
CA ALA A 24 -2.40 33.57 30.52
C ALA A 24 -3.85 33.41 30.03
N ALA A 25 -4.46 34.51 29.56
CA ALA A 25 -5.79 34.49 28.99
C ALA A 25 -5.89 33.62 27.73
N ILE A 26 -4.85 33.63 26.87
CA ILE A 26 -4.81 32.76 25.68
C ILE A 26 -4.66 31.29 26.10
N ILE A 27 -3.79 30.96 27.06
CA ILE A 27 -3.66 29.59 27.58
C ILE A 27 -5.01 29.11 28.12
N GLU A 28 -5.69 29.93 28.93
CA GLU A 28 -7.00 29.60 29.48
C GLU A 28 -8.05 29.40 28.38
N ALA A 29 -8.08 30.28 27.39
CA ALA A 29 -9.05 30.22 26.29
C ALA A 29 -8.80 29.07 25.30
N THR A 30 -7.55 28.60 25.17
CA THR A 30 -7.16 27.62 24.14
C THR A 30 -6.75 26.26 24.70
N ASP A 31 -6.61 26.14 26.01
CA ASP A 31 -6.08 24.94 26.67
C ASP A 31 -4.69 24.53 26.13
N ALA A 32 -3.85 25.50 25.75
CA ALA A 32 -2.54 25.25 25.14
C ALA A 32 -1.63 24.38 26.01
N ASP A 33 -0.94 23.41 25.40
CA ASP A 33 0.05 22.55 26.04
C ASP A 33 1.42 23.22 26.20
N GLY A 34 1.67 24.29 25.44
CA GLY A 34 2.97 24.95 25.43
C GLY A 34 2.98 26.33 24.79
N VAL A 35 4.09 27.03 25.01
CA VAL A 35 4.33 28.40 24.57
C VAL A 35 5.64 28.46 23.79
N VAL A 36 5.56 28.89 22.53
CA VAL A 36 6.70 29.16 21.66
C VAL A 36 7.26 30.55 21.97
N LEU A 37 8.52 30.59 22.39
CA LEU A 37 9.23 31.81 22.78
C LEU A 37 9.85 32.45 21.54
N ASP A 38 9.09 33.35 20.92
CA ASP A 38 9.49 33.99 19.69
C ASP A 38 10.72 34.91 19.88
N CYS A 39 11.66 34.81 18.95
CA CYS A 39 13.00 35.39 18.91
C CYS A 39 13.84 35.10 20.17
N ARG A 40 13.51 34.07 20.95
CA ARG A 40 14.09 33.85 22.29
C ARG A 40 14.53 32.40 22.52
N GLY A 41 15.80 32.27 22.89
CA GLY A 41 16.38 31.03 23.45
C GLY A 41 16.33 30.95 24.98
N LYS A 42 15.51 31.81 25.62
CA LYS A 42 15.52 32.06 27.07
C LYS A 42 14.09 32.16 27.59
N SER A 43 13.84 31.55 28.75
CA SER A 43 12.60 31.67 29.52
C SER A 43 12.89 32.31 30.87
N ASN A 44 11.86 32.55 31.68
CA ASN A 44 12.00 32.99 33.05
C ASN A 44 10.94 32.34 33.96
N GLU A 45 11.25 32.28 35.26
CA GLU A 45 10.40 31.63 36.25
C GLU A 45 9.02 32.29 36.36
N ARG A 46 8.93 33.61 36.15
CA ARG A 46 7.64 34.33 36.19
C ARG A 46 6.71 33.84 35.08
N LEU A 47 7.20 33.68 33.86
CA LEU A 47 6.41 33.17 32.73
C LEU A 47 5.92 31.75 33.01
N GLN A 48 6.79 30.87 33.48
CA GLN A 48 6.45 29.49 33.82
C GLN A 48 5.37 29.44 34.91
N LYS A 49 5.55 30.18 36.01
CA LYS A 49 4.57 30.24 37.11
C LYS A 49 3.20 30.74 36.66
N ILE A 50 3.16 31.71 35.75
CA ILE A 50 1.90 32.23 35.21
C ILE A 50 1.21 31.17 34.35
N ALA A 51 1.95 30.52 33.45
CA ALA A 51 1.40 29.44 32.64
C ALA A 51 0.89 28.28 33.51
N ASP A 52 1.69 27.83 34.48
CA ASP A 52 1.33 26.75 35.40
C ASP A 52 0.16 27.10 36.33
N SER A 53 -0.07 28.39 36.62
CA SER A 53 -1.23 28.84 37.40
C SER A 53 -2.56 28.66 36.65
N ILE A 54 -2.50 28.60 35.32
CA ILE A 54 -3.66 28.33 34.46
C ILE A 54 -3.75 26.83 34.18
N LYS A 55 -2.65 26.22 33.74
CA LYS A 55 -2.55 24.80 33.41
C LYS A 55 -1.18 24.27 33.83
N PRO A 56 -1.11 23.36 34.82
CA PRO A 56 0.16 22.77 35.22
C PRO A 56 0.84 22.02 34.07
N GLY A 57 2.14 22.24 33.89
CA GLY A 57 2.96 21.53 32.91
C GLY A 57 2.98 22.15 31.51
N VAL A 58 2.62 23.43 31.37
CA VAL A 58 2.75 24.15 30.10
C VAL A 58 4.23 24.23 29.71
N VAL A 59 4.53 23.71 28.51
CA VAL A 59 5.90 23.58 27.99
C VAL A 59 6.40 24.90 27.42
N MET A 60 7.58 25.36 27.86
CA MET A 60 8.30 26.44 27.19
C MET A 60 9.12 25.86 26.02
N TYR A 61 8.86 26.39 24.83
CA TYR A 61 9.49 25.99 23.58
C TYR A 61 10.33 27.13 23.00
N SER A 62 11.65 26.98 22.88
CA SER A 62 12.49 28.07 22.37
C SER A 62 12.53 28.15 20.83
N GLU A 63 12.44 29.36 20.25
CA GLU A 63 12.59 29.56 18.79
C GLU A 63 14.04 29.40 18.30
N GLY A 64 15.01 29.47 19.20
CA GLY A 64 16.39 29.09 18.92
C GLY A 64 16.86 27.99 19.86
N MET A 65 18.14 27.68 19.78
CA MET A 65 18.75 26.79 20.76
C MET A 65 18.63 27.41 22.16
N ALA A 66 18.09 26.64 23.10
CA ALA A 66 17.99 27.09 24.49
C ALA A 66 19.39 27.37 25.05
N VAL A 67 19.54 28.50 25.73
CA VAL A 67 20.80 28.77 26.44
C VAL A 67 20.90 27.85 27.64
N VAL A 68 22.09 27.33 27.92
CA VAL A 68 22.33 26.29 28.95
C VAL A 68 21.72 26.65 30.30
N LYS A 69 21.87 27.91 30.74
CA LYS A 69 21.33 28.38 32.03
C LYS A 69 19.78 28.31 32.14
N ASP A 70 19.07 28.36 31.03
CA ASP A 70 17.60 28.40 30.98
C ASP A 70 17.00 27.03 30.56
N MET A 71 17.83 26.04 30.18
CA MET A 71 17.41 24.65 29.91
C MET A 71 16.70 23.92 31.06
N PRO A 72 16.81 24.32 32.35
CA PRO A 72 15.94 23.77 33.38
C PRO A 72 14.46 24.12 33.18
N GLY A 73 14.17 25.33 32.66
CA GLY A 73 12.81 25.82 32.42
C GLY A 73 12.34 25.73 30.96
N ILE A 74 13.21 25.25 30.05
CA ILE A 74 12.89 24.99 28.64
C ILE A 74 13.19 23.52 28.39
N VAL A 75 12.19 22.75 27.97
CA VAL A 75 12.32 21.30 27.75
C VAL A 75 12.28 20.91 26.27
N ALA A 76 11.89 21.86 25.41
CA ALA A 76 11.87 21.69 23.97
C ALA A 76 12.30 22.97 23.25
N GLY A 77 12.79 22.85 22.03
CA GLY A 77 13.05 24.00 21.18
C GLY A 77 13.43 23.60 19.77
N ARG A 78 13.52 24.61 18.90
CA ARG A 78 13.94 24.41 17.52
C ARG A 78 15.37 24.84 17.27
N VAL A 79 15.98 24.23 16.27
CA VAL A 79 17.23 24.66 15.66
C VAL A 79 16.94 25.04 14.21
N HIS A 80 17.20 26.31 13.89
CA HIS A 80 17.19 26.79 12.51
C HIS A 80 18.33 26.13 11.73
N ASN A 81 18.43 26.40 10.42
CA ASN A 81 19.58 26.00 9.59
C ASN A 81 20.91 26.40 10.28
N ALA A 82 21.42 25.53 11.12
CA ALA A 82 22.58 25.67 11.98
C ALA A 82 23.16 24.25 12.09
N ILE A 83 24.43 24.13 12.48
CA ILE A 83 25.21 22.89 12.32
C ILE A 83 25.56 22.64 10.84
N TYR A 84 26.38 23.53 10.27
CA TYR A 84 26.91 23.39 8.90
C TYR A 84 28.28 22.73 8.86
N LEU A 85 29.02 22.77 9.97
CA LEU A 85 30.36 22.23 10.06
C LEU A 85 30.29 20.73 10.33
N SER A 86 31.12 19.99 9.60
CA SER A 86 31.34 18.58 9.87
C SER A 86 32.23 18.39 11.10
N PRO A 87 31.96 17.40 11.95
CA PRO A 87 30.79 16.53 11.90
C PRO A 87 29.52 17.29 12.35
N PRO A 88 28.36 17.07 11.70
CA PRO A 88 27.16 17.83 11.98
C PRO A 88 26.46 17.33 13.26
N LEU A 89 27.11 17.57 14.40
CA LEU A 89 26.71 17.19 15.73
C LEU A 89 26.17 18.40 16.50
N ASN A 90 25.11 18.23 17.29
CA ASN A 90 24.68 19.28 18.22
C ASN A 90 24.84 18.86 19.68
N LEU A 91 25.64 19.68 20.36
CA LEU A 91 26.18 19.44 21.69
C LEU A 91 25.13 19.59 22.80
N ASN A 92 23.94 20.13 22.53
CA ASN A 92 22.91 20.26 23.56
C ASN A 92 22.41 18.90 24.07
N LYS A 93 22.46 17.85 23.24
CA LYS A 93 22.18 16.48 23.69
C LYS A 93 23.27 15.93 24.63
N LEU A 94 24.49 16.44 24.59
CA LEU A 94 25.52 16.07 25.58
C LEU A 94 25.20 16.68 26.95
N ILE A 95 24.61 17.87 26.96
CA ILE A 95 24.28 18.59 28.20
C ILE A 95 23.01 18.03 28.82
N LYS A 96 21.96 17.84 28.00
CA LYS A 96 20.65 17.38 28.43
C LYS A 96 20.05 16.44 27.36
N PRO A 97 20.35 15.13 27.43
CA PRO A 97 19.89 14.13 26.46
C PRO A 97 18.37 14.11 26.26
N GLU A 98 17.61 14.41 27.30
CA GLU A 98 16.14 14.46 27.27
C GLU A 98 15.57 15.75 26.64
N PHE A 99 16.41 16.75 26.36
CA PHE A 99 15.96 17.99 25.72
C PHE A 99 15.48 17.71 24.29
N ALA A 100 14.23 18.04 24.01
CA ALA A 100 13.62 17.80 22.70
C ALA A 100 14.06 18.89 21.71
N ILE A 101 14.64 18.47 20.58
CA ILE A 101 15.16 19.38 19.56
C ILE A 101 14.42 19.10 18.26
N PHE A 102 13.94 20.16 17.62
CA PHE A 102 13.30 20.09 16.31
C PHE A 102 14.10 20.88 15.29
N ARG A 103 14.56 20.24 14.22
CA ARG A 103 15.21 20.95 13.12
C ARG A 103 14.14 21.54 12.20
N VAL A 104 14.24 22.84 11.93
CA VAL A 104 13.29 23.53 11.04
C VAL A 104 13.54 23.12 9.59
N LEU A 105 12.49 22.74 8.88
CA LEU A 105 12.48 22.48 7.45
C LEU A 105 11.51 23.45 6.76
N GLU A 106 12.02 24.24 5.82
CA GLU A 106 11.23 25.18 5.03
C GLU A 106 10.70 24.47 3.78
N ILE A 107 9.40 24.15 3.73
CA ILE A 107 8.81 23.38 2.62
C ILE A 107 9.02 24.07 1.26
N ARG A 108 9.10 25.40 1.25
CA ARG A 108 9.31 26.19 0.02
C ARG A 108 10.71 26.02 -0.58
N ASP A 109 11.72 25.80 0.25
CA ASP A 109 13.13 25.97 -0.15
C ASP A 109 13.67 24.85 -1.05
N ARG A 110 12.86 23.80 -1.32
CA ARG A 110 13.24 22.55 -2.02
C ARG A 110 14.36 21.80 -1.27
N ASP A 111 14.50 20.49 -1.49
CA ASP A 111 15.62 19.68 -1.00
C ASP A 111 15.78 19.62 0.53
N LEU A 112 14.90 18.89 1.20
CA LEU A 112 14.88 18.74 2.66
C LEU A 112 15.75 17.57 3.16
N LYS A 113 16.15 16.67 2.26
CA LYS A 113 16.78 15.38 2.58
C LYS A 113 17.96 15.47 3.54
N ARG A 114 18.95 16.34 3.28
CA ARG A 114 20.14 16.50 4.14
C ARG A 114 19.77 16.92 5.55
N GLU A 115 18.83 17.85 5.68
CA GLU A 115 18.41 18.40 6.96
C GLU A 115 17.67 17.32 7.77
N VAL A 116 16.83 16.51 7.10
CA VAL A 116 16.21 15.31 7.69
C VAL A 116 17.27 14.30 8.16
N ALA A 117 18.27 14.02 7.31
CA ALA A 117 19.36 13.09 7.63
C ALA A 117 20.16 13.52 8.87
N ILE A 118 20.57 14.80 8.93
CA ILE A 118 21.29 15.34 10.09
C ILE A 118 20.39 15.34 11.34
N SER A 119 19.11 15.69 11.19
CA SER A 119 18.14 15.64 12.29
C SER A 119 18.05 14.23 12.87
N PHE A 120 17.84 13.23 12.02
CA PHE A 120 17.77 11.83 12.40
C PHE A 120 19.06 11.34 13.07
N PHE A 121 20.22 11.65 12.49
CA PHE A 121 21.53 11.26 13.01
C PHE A 121 21.74 11.69 14.48
N ASN A 122 21.23 12.86 14.84
CA ASN A 122 21.33 13.41 16.19
C ASN A 122 20.16 13.04 17.12
N GLY A 123 19.19 12.23 16.67
CA GLY A 123 18.01 11.88 17.45
C GLY A 123 17.01 13.03 17.61
N TYR A 124 16.90 13.91 16.61
CA TYR A 124 16.03 15.10 16.62
C TYR A 124 14.74 14.86 15.86
N GLY A 125 13.69 15.54 16.33
CA GLY A 125 12.48 15.73 15.55
C GLY A 125 12.67 16.81 14.48
N VAL A 126 11.63 17.00 13.68
CA VAL A 126 11.58 18.00 12.61
C VAL A 126 10.37 18.92 12.83
N GLU A 127 10.55 20.21 12.57
CA GLU A 127 9.47 21.21 12.49
C GLU A 127 9.27 21.62 11.04
N LEU A 128 8.10 21.35 10.46
CA LEU A 128 7.78 21.73 9.09
C LEU A 128 7.23 23.16 9.05
N ASN A 129 8.00 24.08 8.47
CA ASN A 129 7.53 25.43 8.19
C ASN A 129 6.82 25.48 6.83
N SER A 130 5.56 25.90 6.86
CA SER A 130 4.66 25.94 5.70
C SER A 130 4.26 27.35 5.27
N MET A 131 4.84 28.39 5.91
CA MET A 131 4.48 29.80 5.74
C MET A 131 4.73 30.33 4.31
N GLY A 132 5.75 29.80 3.62
CA GLY A 132 6.08 30.22 2.25
C GLY A 132 5.15 29.63 1.18
N PRO A 133 4.77 30.40 0.13
CA PRO A 133 4.05 29.86 -1.01
C PRO A 133 4.97 28.95 -1.83
N GLY A 134 4.45 27.78 -2.24
CA GLY A 134 5.17 26.81 -3.06
C GLY A 134 5.18 25.42 -2.44
N ARG A 135 4.71 24.42 -3.21
CA ARG A 135 4.75 22.99 -2.86
C ARG A 135 5.31 22.24 -4.07
N PRO A 136 6.65 22.22 -4.24
CA PRO A 136 7.28 21.54 -5.36
C PRO A 136 6.97 20.04 -5.29
N GLU A 137 6.70 19.41 -6.43
CA GLU A 137 6.40 17.97 -6.50
C GLU A 137 7.53 17.10 -5.91
N ALA A 138 8.78 17.53 -6.09
CA ALA A 138 9.96 16.85 -5.54
C ALA A 138 9.97 16.74 -3.99
N VAL A 139 9.20 17.55 -3.28
CA VAL A 139 9.10 17.49 -1.81
C VAL A 139 8.44 16.20 -1.33
N VAL A 140 7.62 15.53 -2.16
CA VAL A 140 6.96 14.27 -1.79
C VAL A 140 8.00 13.21 -1.40
N ASN A 141 9.06 13.05 -2.21
CA ASN A 141 10.13 12.09 -1.94
C ASN A 141 10.86 12.41 -0.61
N ASP A 142 11.08 13.69 -0.34
CA ASP A 142 11.70 14.12 0.92
C ASP A 142 10.79 13.88 2.14
N LEU A 143 9.47 13.99 1.95
CA LEU A 143 8.49 13.68 2.99
C LEU A 143 8.37 12.18 3.26
N GLU A 144 8.55 11.33 2.25
CA GLU A 144 8.66 9.87 2.44
C GLU A 144 9.93 9.52 3.23
N TYR A 145 11.06 10.14 2.87
CA TYR A 145 12.32 10.02 3.60
C TYR A 145 12.18 10.48 5.07
N LEU A 146 11.48 11.60 5.30
CA LEU A 146 11.11 12.08 6.64
C LEU A 146 10.17 11.10 7.36
N GLY A 147 9.21 10.51 6.67
CA GLY A 147 8.30 9.51 7.23
C GLY A 147 9.07 8.32 7.79
N LYS A 148 10.02 7.79 7.02
CA LYS A 148 10.86 6.64 7.41
C LYS A 148 11.73 6.96 8.64
N THR A 149 12.47 8.07 8.62
CA THR A 149 13.27 8.51 9.78
C THR A 149 12.42 8.78 11.03
N THR A 150 11.26 9.42 10.86
CA THR A 150 10.32 9.71 11.96
C THR A 150 9.73 8.45 12.57
N MET A 151 9.43 7.43 11.77
CA MET A 151 8.95 6.14 12.28
C MET A 151 10.00 5.48 13.18
N ILE A 152 11.26 5.43 12.73
CA ILE A 152 12.37 4.87 13.51
C ILE A 152 12.57 5.66 14.82
N LEU A 153 12.54 6.99 14.77
CA LEU A 153 12.65 7.84 15.96
C LEU A 153 11.55 7.56 16.98
N ARG A 154 10.29 7.46 16.54
CA ARG A 154 9.14 7.22 17.43
C ARG A 154 9.21 5.84 18.08
N GLN A 155 9.52 4.81 17.28
CA GLN A 155 9.63 3.43 17.76
C GLN A 155 10.82 3.21 18.72
N ASN A 156 11.79 4.13 18.73
CA ASN A 156 13.00 4.04 19.56
C ASN A 156 13.20 5.28 20.43
N SER A 157 12.12 5.99 20.74
CA SER A 157 12.18 7.28 21.43
C SER A 157 12.96 7.23 22.75
N ASN A 158 12.84 6.11 23.48
CA ASN A 158 13.58 5.88 24.72
C ASN A 158 15.11 5.89 24.54
N ALA A 159 15.64 5.39 23.41
CA ALA A 159 17.07 5.35 23.14
C ALA A 159 17.66 6.76 22.98
N PHE A 160 16.91 7.66 22.34
CA PHE A 160 17.31 9.05 22.11
C PHE A 160 17.19 9.96 23.33
N LEU A 161 16.74 9.41 24.46
CA LEU A 161 16.75 10.05 25.78
C LEU A 161 17.85 9.47 26.68
N SER A 162 18.66 8.53 26.18
CA SER A 162 19.68 7.86 26.99
C SER A 162 20.78 8.82 27.44
N PRO A 163 21.10 8.87 28.76
CA PRO A 163 22.22 9.66 29.25
C PRO A 163 23.59 9.05 28.92
N GLU A 164 23.61 7.77 28.55
CA GLU A 164 24.82 7.01 28.23
C GLU A 164 25.18 7.08 26.73
N TRP A 165 24.50 7.94 25.96
CA TRP A 165 24.76 8.06 24.53
C TRP A 165 26.20 8.52 24.27
N THR A 166 26.84 7.91 23.29
CA THR A 166 28.21 8.20 22.89
C THR A 166 28.22 8.70 21.45
N PRO A 167 28.41 10.02 21.23
CA PRO A 167 28.54 10.54 19.88
C PRO A 167 29.83 10.07 19.22
N MET A 168 29.81 10.00 17.88
CA MET A 168 31.01 9.95 17.04
C MET A 168 31.97 8.81 17.42
N ILE A 169 31.44 7.59 17.59
CA ILE A 169 32.29 6.42 17.80
C ILE A 169 33.18 6.18 16.57
N PRO A 170 34.39 5.59 16.73
CA PRO A 170 35.32 5.42 15.63
C PRO A 170 34.74 4.62 14.45
N SER A 171 34.84 5.22 13.27
CA SER A 171 34.47 4.68 11.97
C SER A 171 35.72 4.31 11.16
N LEU A 172 35.64 3.30 10.30
CA LEU A 172 36.68 2.92 9.35
C LEU A 172 36.71 3.81 8.09
N LYS A 173 35.76 4.73 7.95
CA LYS A 173 35.59 5.60 6.79
C LYS A 173 35.43 7.06 7.21
N ASP A 174 36.22 7.92 6.60
CA ASP A 174 36.02 9.37 6.69
C ASP A 174 34.67 9.75 6.09
N SER A 175 34.10 10.87 6.53
CA SER A 175 32.78 11.36 6.09
C SER A 175 31.60 10.42 6.37
N ILE A 176 31.82 9.33 7.11
CA ILE A 176 30.78 8.47 7.66
C ILE A 176 30.92 8.45 9.18
N TRP A 177 29.89 8.94 9.87
CA TRP A 177 29.89 9.11 11.32
C TRP A 177 28.82 8.24 11.97
N VAL A 178 29.10 7.78 13.19
CA VAL A 178 28.24 6.86 13.92
C VAL A 178 28.03 7.38 15.34
N ASN A 179 26.79 7.49 15.79
CA ASN A 179 26.44 7.72 17.19
C ASN A 179 25.90 6.42 17.80
N LYS A 180 26.20 6.19 19.09
CA LYS A 180 25.73 5.04 19.87
C LYS A 180 24.74 5.51 20.94
N TRP A 181 23.57 4.89 20.98
CA TRP A 181 22.47 5.18 21.91
C TRP A 181 22.14 3.91 22.71
N PRO A 182 22.86 3.64 23.81
CA PRO A 182 22.68 2.41 24.58
C PRO A 182 21.46 2.52 25.51
N LEU A 183 20.72 1.43 25.62
CA LEU A 183 19.72 1.19 26.65
C LEU A 183 20.06 -0.10 27.39
N LYS A 184 19.29 -0.40 28.44
CA LYS A 184 19.46 -1.61 29.24
C LYS A 184 19.38 -2.89 28.39
N GLU A 185 18.45 -2.94 27.45
CA GLU A 185 18.14 -4.16 26.69
C GLU A 185 18.52 -4.11 25.22
N LYS A 186 18.63 -2.93 24.61
CA LYS A 186 18.97 -2.73 23.19
C LYS A 186 19.97 -1.58 23.03
N THR A 187 20.66 -1.53 21.89
CA THR A 187 21.48 -0.37 21.51
C THR A 187 21.07 0.10 20.13
N ILE A 188 20.86 1.40 19.94
CA ILE A 188 20.62 1.99 18.61
C ILE A 188 21.89 2.69 18.14
N TYR A 189 22.24 2.50 16.88
CA TYR A 189 23.32 3.20 16.19
C TYR A 189 22.72 4.05 15.09
N THR A 190 22.93 5.36 15.11
CA THR A 190 22.57 6.24 13.99
C THR A 190 23.80 6.54 13.17
N ILE A 191 23.68 6.45 11.86
CA ILE A 191 24.80 6.56 10.93
C ILE A 191 24.46 7.65 9.92
N LEU A 192 25.40 8.56 9.67
CA LEU A 192 25.29 9.62 8.67
C LEU A 192 26.50 9.54 7.75
N SER A 193 26.24 9.53 6.45
CA SER A 193 27.26 9.51 5.42
C SER A 193 27.11 10.69 4.50
N PHE A 194 28.21 11.39 4.23
CA PHE A 194 28.38 12.31 3.10
C PHE A 194 29.33 11.73 2.04
N GLU A 195 29.41 10.40 1.95
CA GLU A 195 30.14 9.69 0.90
C GLU A 195 29.22 9.46 -0.31
N ALA A 196 29.53 10.11 -1.45
CA ALA A 196 28.69 10.02 -2.64
C ALA A 196 28.60 8.60 -3.22
N ALA A 197 29.68 7.81 -3.10
CA ALA A 197 29.70 6.43 -3.56
C ALA A 197 28.83 5.48 -2.72
N GLY A 198 28.28 5.95 -1.59
CA GLY A 198 27.65 5.09 -0.60
C GLY A 198 28.68 4.24 0.14
N HIS A 199 28.21 3.25 0.89
CA HIS A 199 29.08 2.32 1.62
C HIS A 199 28.33 1.01 1.87
N ASP A 200 28.95 -0.13 1.62
CA ASP A 200 28.37 -1.45 1.92
C ASP A 200 29.47 -2.42 2.37
N ALA A 201 30.02 -2.13 3.54
CA ALA A 201 31.13 -2.90 4.11
C ALA A 201 31.24 -2.66 5.63
N ALA A 202 32.14 -3.40 6.30
CA ALA A 202 32.48 -3.17 7.71
C ALA A 202 32.76 -1.69 8.00
N LEU A 203 32.11 -1.12 9.02
CA LEU A 203 32.14 0.32 9.30
C LEU A 203 32.67 0.65 10.70
N PHE A 204 32.08 0.10 11.77
CA PHE A 204 32.46 0.45 13.15
C PHE A 204 32.57 -0.77 14.05
N ARG A 205 33.45 -0.67 15.06
CA ARG A 205 33.76 -1.77 15.97
C ARG A 205 32.58 -2.05 16.91
N ILE A 206 32.35 -3.34 17.18
CA ILE A 206 31.42 -3.81 18.21
C ILE A 206 32.02 -4.94 19.05
N GLU A 207 31.30 -5.30 20.11
CA GLU A 207 31.58 -6.46 20.95
C GLU A 207 30.31 -7.32 21.00
N PRO A 208 30.20 -8.36 20.13
CA PRO A 208 29.00 -9.18 20.04
C PRO A 208 28.62 -9.81 21.37
N LYS A 209 27.33 -9.74 21.70
CA LYS A 209 26.76 -10.37 22.91
C LYS A 209 26.07 -11.67 22.54
N ALA A 210 26.13 -12.67 23.42
CA ALA A 210 25.37 -13.89 23.24
C ALA A 210 23.85 -13.60 23.32
N ASN A 211 23.06 -14.23 22.46
CA ASN A 211 21.61 -14.02 22.33
C ASN A 211 21.20 -12.61 21.89
N TYR A 212 22.10 -11.92 21.17
CA TYR A 212 21.82 -10.66 20.50
C TYR A 212 22.07 -10.80 19.01
N HIS A 213 21.43 -9.91 18.27
CA HIS A 213 21.55 -9.81 16.82
C HIS A 213 21.43 -8.35 16.38
N TYR A 214 21.68 -8.10 15.10
CA TYR A 214 21.73 -6.74 14.57
C TYR A 214 20.84 -6.62 13.35
N VAL A 215 20.09 -5.52 13.28
CA VAL A 215 19.18 -5.23 12.17
C VAL A 215 19.39 -3.80 11.73
N SER A 216 19.59 -3.58 10.43
CA SER A 216 19.43 -2.24 9.87
C SER A 216 17.94 -1.91 9.87
N LEU A 217 17.51 -0.99 10.74
CA LEU A 217 16.16 -0.45 10.76
C LEU A 217 15.87 0.41 9.52
N TRP A 218 16.91 0.98 8.90
CA TRP A 218 16.77 1.77 7.67
C TRP A 218 16.54 0.86 6.46
N ASN A 219 17.44 -0.08 6.19
CA ASN A 219 17.30 -1.00 5.05
C ASN A 219 16.29 -2.12 5.34
N GLN A 220 15.99 -2.36 6.62
CA GLN A 220 15.14 -3.45 7.10
C GLN A 220 15.71 -4.80 6.67
N GLU A 221 16.95 -5.04 7.10
CA GLU A 221 17.76 -6.22 6.78
C GLU A 221 18.53 -6.69 8.02
N GLU A 222 18.71 -8.00 8.16
CA GLU A 222 19.58 -8.59 9.19
C GLU A 222 21.05 -8.27 8.86
N VAL A 223 21.81 -7.87 9.88
CA VAL A 223 23.19 -7.44 9.75
C VAL A 223 24.09 -8.38 10.52
N GLU A 224 24.98 -9.08 9.81
CA GLU A 224 25.91 -10.01 10.43
C GLU A 224 27.26 -9.33 10.75
N PRO A 225 27.78 -9.44 11.99
CA PRO A 225 29.11 -8.95 12.32
C PRO A 225 30.21 -9.59 11.49
N VAL A 226 31.13 -8.77 10.98
CA VAL A 226 32.32 -9.22 10.25
C VAL A 226 33.55 -9.19 11.17
N LYS A 227 34.32 -10.27 11.18
CA LYS A 227 35.56 -10.36 11.98
C LYS A 227 36.78 -9.97 11.16
N LEU A 228 37.49 -8.91 11.56
CA LEU A 228 38.73 -8.43 10.96
C LEU A 228 39.82 -8.34 12.03
N ASN A 229 40.97 -9.01 11.83
CA ASN A 229 42.12 -8.98 12.75
C ASN A 229 41.74 -9.17 14.24
N ASN A 230 40.88 -10.16 14.50
CA ASN A 230 40.35 -10.50 15.82
C ASN A 230 39.40 -9.47 16.48
N THR A 231 38.99 -8.45 15.74
CA THR A 231 37.99 -7.46 16.17
C THR A 231 36.73 -7.61 15.33
N PHE A 232 35.55 -7.45 15.93
CA PHE A 232 34.28 -7.50 15.22
C PHE A 232 33.84 -6.10 14.81
N TYR A 233 33.29 -6.01 13.61
CA TYR A 233 32.74 -4.78 13.02
C TYR A 233 31.34 -5.06 12.51
N LEU A 234 30.46 -4.06 12.62
CA LEU A 234 29.19 -4.09 11.89
C LEU A 234 29.37 -3.47 10.52
N PRO A 235 28.93 -4.15 9.45
CA PRO A 235 28.75 -3.51 8.16
C PRO A 235 27.53 -2.58 8.19
N SER A 236 27.53 -1.60 7.30
CA SER A 236 26.40 -0.68 7.10
C SER A 236 26.19 -0.51 5.61
N GLY A 237 24.94 -0.65 5.17
CA GLY A 237 24.51 -0.47 3.79
C GLY A 237 23.94 0.93 3.63
N ILE A 238 24.67 1.81 2.97
CA ILE A 238 24.31 3.21 2.77
C ILE A 238 24.28 3.47 1.27
N ASP A 239 23.13 3.93 0.78
CA ASP A 239 22.94 4.23 -0.63
C ASP A 239 23.90 5.31 -1.12
N ALA A 240 24.32 5.17 -2.38
CA ALA A 240 25.01 6.23 -3.11
C ALA A 240 24.07 7.40 -3.42
N TYR A 241 24.64 8.56 -3.73
CA TYR A 241 23.91 9.69 -4.29
C TYR A 241 24.73 10.36 -5.40
N ASN A 242 24.10 11.24 -6.19
CA ASN A 242 24.78 11.90 -7.29
C ASN A 242 25.96 12.73 -6.77
N GLU A 243 27.16 12.49 -7.27
CA GLU A 243 28.39 13.15 -6.81
C GLU A 243 28.31 14.69 -6.88
N SER A 244 27.54 15.25 -7.83
CA SER A 244 27.31 16.71 -7.92
C SER A 244 26.59 17.31 -6.71
N TYR A 245 25.99 16.48 -5.85
CA TYR A 245 25.34 16.93 -4.62
C TYR A 245 26.33 17.13 -3.47
N THR A 246 27.56 16.62 -3.58
CA THR A 246 28.59 16.76 -2.54
C THR A 246 28.88 18.24 -2.26
N ASN A 247 28.97 18.60 -0.98
CA ASN A 247 29.06 19.97 -0.48
C ASN A 247 27.83 20.85 -0.80
N THR A 248 26.68 20.25 -1.09
CA THR A 248 25.40 20.97 -1.29
C THR A 248 24.37 20.54 -0.24
N ARG A 249 23.20 21.21 -0.22
CA ARG A 249 22.09 20.82 0.68
C ARG A 249 21.39 19.51 0.28
N ARG A 250 21.82 18.85 -0.80
CA ARG A 250 21.28 17.58 -1.31
C ARG A 250 22.12 16.37 -0.96
N GLU A 251 23.29 16.57 -0.35
CA GLU A 251 24.16 15.46 0.05
C GLU A 251 23.57 14.70 1.22
N GLY A 252 23.96 13.44 1.30
CA GLY A 252 23.88 12.66 2.50
C GLY A 252 22.76 11.63 2.54
N ASN A 253 23.12 10.50 3.12
CA ASN A 253 22.23 9.39 3.41
C ASN A 253 22.48 8.91 4.84
N VAL A 254 21.55 8.09 5.34
CA VAL A 254 21.62 7.54 6.69
C VAL A 254 21.51 6.02 6.63
N ASP A 255 21.96 5.40 7.71
CA ASP A 255 21.56 4.07 8.11
C ASP A 255 21.26 4.11 9.61
N CYS A 256 20.53 3.12 10.11
CA CYS A 256 20.25 2.97 11.53
C CYS A 256 20.30 1.49 11.86
N ILE A 257 21.25 1.09 12.70
CA ILE A 257 21.41 -0.30 13.10
C ILE A 257 21.00 -0.45 14.55
N ALA A 258 20.16 -1.44 14.84
CA ALA A 258 19.77 -1.80 16.19
C ALA A 258 20.45 -3.10 16.60
N GLU A 259 21.05 -3.12 17.78
CA GLU A 259 21.43 -4.32 18.51
C GLU A 259 20.25 -4.72 19.40
N PHE A 260 19.60 -5.83 19.10
CA PHE A 260 18.44 -6.33 19.82
C PHE A 260 18.74 -7.65 20.54
N PRO A 261 18.08 -7.91 21.68
CA PRO A 261 17.99 -9.26 22.20
C PRO A 261 17.20 -10.12 21.21
N ASP A 262 17.59 -11.38 21.07
CA ASP A 262 16.96 -12.31 20.14
C ASP A 262 15.67 -12.89 20.74
N LEU A 263 14.55 -12.16 20.60
CA LEU A 263 13.27 -12.45 21.25
C LEU A 263 12.23 -13.08 20.31
N ILE A 264 12.24 -12.71 19.03
CA ILE A 264 11.29 -13.21 18.04
C ILE A 264 11.80 -14.53 17.45
N ARG A 265 10.95 -15.55 17.49
CA ARG A 265 11.15 -16.84 16.82
C ARG A 265 10.12 -16.96 15.69
N ILE A 266 10.61 -17.17 14.48
CA ILE A 266 9.80 -17.39 13.29
C ILE A 266 10.01 -18.83 12.84
N ASN A 267 8.94 -19.61 12.79
CA ASN A 267 8.95 -20.95 12.21
C ASN A 267 7.98 -20.96 11.02
N ASP A 268 8.53 -21.13 9.82
CA ASP A 268 7.77 -21.26 8.59
C ASP A 268 7.58 -22.76 8.27
N ARG A 269 6.32 -23.19 8.17
CA ARG A 269 5.93 -24.47 7.59
C ARG A 269 4.81 -24.25 6.60
N ASP A 270 5.06 -24.54 5.32
CA ASP A 270 4.05 -24.44 4.27
C ASP A 270 3.31 -23.10 4.24
N HIS A 271 4.04 -21.98 4.40
CA HIS A 271 3.50 -20.61 4.42
C HIS A 271 2.62 -20.30 5.63
N GLN A 272 2.72 -21.15 6.64
CA GLN A 272 2.17 -20.94 7.96
C GLN A 272 3.29 -20.49 8.87
N PHE A 273 3.26 -19.22 9.24
CA PHE A 273 4.26 -18.61 10.09
C PHE A 273 3.81 -18.75 11.54
N ARG A 274 4.48 -19.59 12.30
CA ARG A 274 4.37 -19.54 13.75
C ARG A 274 5.38 -18.52 14.27
N VAL A 275 4.86 -17.38 14.74
CA VAL A 275 5.66 -16.32 15.32
C VAL A 275 5.42 -16.29 16.82
N THR A 276 6.49 -16.40 17.59
CA THR A 276 6.42 -16.36 19.05
C THR A 276 7.49 -15.43 19.59
N ALA A 277 7.17 -14.69 20.65
CA ALA A 277 8.17 -13.99 21.45
C ALA A 277 8.00 -14.28 22.94
N GLU A 278 9.07 -14.11 23.70
CA GLU A 278 9.11 -14.40 25.14
C GLU A 278 8.47 -13.29 25.99
N LYS A 279 8.46 -12.05 25.50
CA LYS A 279 7.89 -10.85 26.12
C LYS A 279 7.38 -9.85 25.07
N GLY A 280 6.96 -8.66 25.48
CA GLY A 280 6.34 -7.62 24.65
C GLY A 280 4.84 -7.51 24.86
N ASP A 281 4.18 -6.65 24.09
CA ASP A 281 2.72 -6.49 24.11
C ASP A 281 2.09 -7.04 22.83
N LYS A 282 2.70 -6.73 21.68
CA LYS A 282 2.18 -7.06 20.35
C LYS A 282 3.29 -7.31 19.33
N ILE A 283 2.98 -8.13 18.34
CA ILE A 283 3.81 -8.30 17.13
C ILE A 283 3.11 -7.60 15.97
N ILE A 284 3.83 -6.76 15.24
CA ILE A 284 3.38 -6.14 14.00
C ILE A 284 4.08 -6.83 12.84
N MET A 285 3.31 -7.31 11.88
CA MET A 285 3.81 -7.87 10.63
C MET A 285 3.57 -6.89 9.49
N TRP A 286 4.63 -6.55 8.79
CA TRP A 286 4.61 -5.74 7.58
C TRP A 286 4.95 -6.62 6.38
N ILE A 287 4.15 -6.51 5.33
CA ILE A 287 4.45 -7.15 4.05
C ILE A 287 5.28 -6.14 3.25
N SER A 288 6.48 -6.54 2.81
CA SER A 288 7.56 -5.64 2.37
C SER A 288 8.15 -4.80 3.50
N GLU A 289 7.96 -3.47 3.48
CA GLU A 289 8.65 -2.54 4.37
C GLU A 289 7.75 -1.99 5.46
N ALA A 290 8.29 -1.87 6.66
CA ALA A 290 7.72 -1.08 7.73
C ALA A 290 7.83 0.41 7.39
N ALA A 291 6.75 0.98 6.87
CA ALA A 291 6.66 2.39 6.49
C ALA A 291 5.23 2.90 6.65
N TYR A 292 5.08 4.22 6.84
CA TYR A 292 3.75 4.84 6.81
C TYR A 292 3.08 4.62 5.45
N GLY A 293 1.79 4.31 5.46
CA GLY A 293 1.03 4.04 4.24
C GLY A 293 1.09 2.57 3.78
N ASN A 294 2.06 1.79 4.25
CA ASN A 294 2.12 0.36 3.96
C ASN A 294 1.13 -0.43 4.83
N HIS A 295 0.63 -1.52 4.26
CA HIS A 295 -0.28 -2.42 4.96
C HIS A 295 0.46 -3.25 6.01
N PHE A 296 -0.10 -3.34 7.21
CA PHE A 296 0.40 -4.18 8.28
C PHE A 296 -0.73 -4.88 9.00
N THR A 297 -0.40 -5.94 9.73
CA THR A 297 -1.31 -6.59 10.65
C THR A 297 -0.66 -6.69 12.02
N SER A 298 -1.41 -6.33 13.07
CA SER A 298 -0.96 -6.41 14.45
C SER A 298 -1.62 -7.55 15.20
N TYR A 299 -0.87 -8.24 16.05
CA TYR A 299 -1.33 -9.43 16.77
C TYR A 299 -1.12 -9.29 18.27
N THR A 300 -2.17 -9.65 19.01
CA THR A 300 -2.18 -9.87 20.46
C THR A 300 -3.04 -11.11 20.74
N PRO A 301 -2.66 -12.03 21.66
CA PRO A 301 -1.43 -12.06 22.45
C PRO A 301 -0.20 -12.66 21.71
N ILE A 302 1.00 -12.43 22.26
CA ILE A 302 2.36 -12.68 21.69
C ILE A 302 2.64 -14.15 21.29
N LYS A 303 1.75 -15.08 21.64
CA LYS A 303 1.82 -16.49 21.25
C LYS A 303 0.75 -16.75 20.20
N GLY A 304 1.13 -16.58 18.94
CA GLY A 304 0.22 -16.70 17.80
C GLY A 304 0.70 -17.70 16.76
N TYR A 305 -0.26 -18.24 16.03
CA TYR A 305 0.00 -18.91 14.76
C TYR A 305 -0.62 -18.03 13.67
N LEU A 306 0.17 -17.70 12.66
CA LEU A 306 -0.26 -16.89 11.54
C LEU A 306 -0.32 -17.71 10.27
N LYS A 307 -1.52 -17.82 9.72
CA LYS A 307 -1.69 -18.34 8.37
C LYS A 307 -1.64 -17.17 7.39
N ILE A 308 -0.58 -17.08 6.61
CA ILE A 308 -0.50 -16.11 5.52
C ILE A 308 -0.95 -16.80 4.24
N HIS A 309 -1.88 -16.18 3.51
CA HIS A 309 -2.26 -16.66 2.19
C HIS A 309 -1.17 -16.31 1.18
N GLY A 310 -0.81 -17.25 0.30
CA GLY A 310 0.26 -17.04 -0.68
C GLY A 310 0.03 -15.84 -1.61
N SER A 311 -1.22 -15.44 -1.83
CA SER A 311 -1.59 -14.22 -2.56
C SER A 311 -1.03 -12.94 -1.94
N TRP A 312 -0.87 -12.89 -0.62
CA TRP A 312 -0.34 -11.72 0.09
C TRP A 312 1.19 -11.59 -0.03
N LEU A 313 1.87 -12.67 -0.40
CA LEU A 313 3.33 -12.72 -0.52
C LEU A 313 3.81 -12.63 -1.97
N ALA A 314 2.89 -12.75 -2.93
CA ALA A 314 3.20 -12.66 -4.35
C ALA A 314 3.75 -11.27 -4.70
N GLY A 315 4.96 -11.21 -5.26
CA GLY A 315 5.62 -9.96 -5.67
C GLY A 315 6.39 -9.24 -4.57
N HIS A 316 6.38 -9.75 -3.33
CA HIS A 316 7.13 -9.17 -2.21
C HIS A 316 8.43 -9.93 -1.95
N GLU A 317 9.49 -9.22 -1.55
CA GLU A 317 10.81 -9.83 -1.31
C GLU A 317 11.06 -10.20 0.15
N LYS A 318 10.37 -9.53 1.09
CA LYS A 318 10.55 -9.73 2.53
C LYS A 318 9.29 -9.47 3.34
N ILE A 319 9.31 -9.95 4.58
CA ILE A 319 8.33 -9.67 5.63
C ILE A 319 9.10 -9.14 6.83
N VAL A 320 8.61 -8.05 7.43
CA VAL A 320 9.23 -7.44 8.62
C VAL A 320 8.33 -7.71 9.81
N PHE A 321 8.89 -8.34 10.85
CA PHE A 321 8.21 -8.57 12.12
C PHE A 321 8.79 -7.63 13.16
N GLN A 322 7.95 -6.82 13.79
CA GLN A 322 8.32 -5.90 14.86
C GLN A 322 7.64 -6.31 16.17
N LEU A 323 8.42 -6.49 17.24
CA LEU A 323 7.91 -6.73 18.58
C LEU A 323 7.89 -5.41 19.36
N ILE A 324 6.71 -5.04 19.85
CA ILE A 324 6.47 -3.76 20.53
C ILE A 324 6.13 -4.00 21.99
N GLU A 325 6.73 -3.24 22.89
CA GLU A 325 6.47 -3.18 24.35
C GLU A 325 6.43 -1.71 24.77
N ASP A 326 5.37 -1.27 25.44
CA ASP A 326 5.18 0.14 25.86
C ASP A 326 5.38 1.16 24.70
N ASP A 327 4.83 0.83 23.52
CA ASP A 327 4.98 1.57 22.26
C ASP A 327 6.43 1.72 21.76
N GLN A 328 7.39 0.98 22.32
CA GLN A 328 8.78 0.91 21.86
C GLN A 328 9.05 -0.39 21.11
N LEU A 329 9.87 -0.32 20.06
CA LEU A 329 10.39 -1.48 19.35
C LEU A 329 11.44 -2.18 20.22
N ILE A 330 11.19 -3.41 20.65
CA ILE A 330 12.13 -4.17 21.48
C ILE A 330 12.85 -5.28 20.73
N ASP A 331 12.33 -5.71 19.58
CA ASP A 331 12.99 -6.62 18.64
C ASP A 331 12.40 -6.47 17.23
N GLN A 332 13.18 -6.78 16.20
CA GLN A 332 12.73 -6.83 14.79
C GLN A 332 13.37 -8.02 14.08
N ARG A 333 12.59 -8.77 13.28
CA ARG A 333 13.11 -9.86 12.43
C ARG A 333 12.75 -9.64 10.99
N ILE A 334 13.68 -9.95 10.10
CA ILE A 334 13.44 -9.91 8.65
C ILE A 334 13.36 -11.33 8.12
N TYR A 335 12.20 -11.69 7.56
CA TYR A 335 12.05 -12.95 6.84
C TYR A 335 12.14 -12.67 5.35
N ASN A 336 13.25 -13.11 4.73
CA ASN A 336 13.43 -13.02 3.29
C ASN A 336 12.62 -14.12 2.59
N ILE A 337 11.80 -13.71 1.63
CA ILE A 337 10.92 -14.61 0.91
C ILE A 337 11.75 -15.39 -0.13
N PRO A 338 11.74 -16.74 -0.12
CA PRO A 338 12.51 -17.53 -1.08
C PRO A 338 12.10 -17.23 -2.53
N LYS A 339 13.06 -16.80 -3.35
CA LYS A 339 12.84 -16.52 -4.78
C LYS A 339 12.49 -17.81 -5.53
N GLY A 340 11.57 -17.71 -6.49
CA GLY A 340 11.20 -18.82 -7.39
C GLY A 340 10.30 -19.90 -6.78
N LYS A 341 9.80 -19.72 -5.54
CA LYS A 341 8.81 -20.64 -4.95
C LYS A 341 7.43 -20.35 -5.56
N PRO A 342 6.75 -21.32 -6.19
CA PRO A 342 5.39 -21.13 -6.67
C PRO A 342 4.43 -20.99 -5.48
N TRP A 343 3.58 -19.97 -5.50
CA TRP A 343 2.63 -19.67 -4.43
C TRP A 343 1.26 -20.28 -4.76
N LEU A 344 0.68 -21.03 -3.82
CA LEU A 344 -0.71 -21.43 -3.93
C LEU A 344 -1.60 -20.23 -3.58
N VAL A 345 -1.98 -19.46 -4.59
CA VAL A 345 -2.79 -18.24 -4.46
C VAL A 345 -4.28 -18.59 -4.24
N SER A 346 -4.72 -19.79 -4.63
CA SER A 346 -6.09 -20.28 -4.44
C SER A 346 -6.16 -21.82 -4.40
N ASP A 347 -7.15 -22.37 -3.70
CA ASP A 347 -7.53 -23.78 -3.76
C ASP A 347 -8.88 -23.87 -4.51
N VAL A 348 -8.92 -24.61 -5.62
CA VAL A 348 -10.12 -24.73 -6.46
C VAL A 348 -10.91 -25.94 -5.99
N ARG A 349 -12.05 -25.70 -5.33
CA ARG A 349 -13.02 -26.75 -5.01
C ARG A 349 -14.15 -26.71 -6.04
N LYS A 350 -14.28 -27.77 -6.82
CA LYS A 350 -15.36 -27.90 -7.80
C LYS A 350 -16.68 -28.12 -7.06
N THR A 351 -17.59 -27.16 -7.14
CA THR A 351 -18.97 -27.31 -6.63
C THR A 351 -19.74 -28.29 -7.50
N SER A 352 -20.70 -29.01 -6.91
CA SER A 352 -21.60 -29.88 -7.66
C SER A 352 -22.47 -29.04 -8.60
N ALA A 353 -22.52 -29.37 -9.89
CA ALA A 353 -23.37 -28.68 -10.85
C ALA A 353 -24.85 -28.88 -10.50
N ARG A 354 -25.64 -27.81 -10.56
CA ARG A 354 -27.10 -27.82 -10.43
C ARG A 354 -27.70 -27.95 -11.83
N ILE A 355 -28.74 -28.77 -12.02
CA ILE A 355 -29.48 -28.78 -13.30
C ILE A 355 -30.60 -27.74 -13.18
N ASP A 356 -30.37 -26.52 -13.69
CA ASP A 356 -31.42 -25.51 -13.82
C ASP A 356 -31.97 -25.44 -15.25
N ARG A 357 -33.29 -25.56 -15.41
CA ARG A 357 -34.00 -25.41 -16.71
C ARG A 357 -34.99 -24.24 -16.70
N LYS A 358 -35.03 -23.44 -15.63
CA LYS A 358 -36.05 -22.42 -15.45
C LYS A 358 -35.84 -21.28 -16.46
N GLY A 359 -36.84 -21.02 -17.29
CA GLY A 359 -36.82 -19.91 -18.25
C GLY A 359 -36.07 -20.19 -19.55
N SER A 360 -35.65 -21.44 -19.81
CA SER A 360 -35.14 -21.86 -21.12
C SER A 360 -36.28 -22.25 -22.07
N ILE A 361 -36.13 -21.94 -23.36
CA ILE A 361 -37.05 -22.33 -24.43
C ILE A 361 -36.42 -23.42 -25.29
N PRO A 362 -37.21 -24.39 -25.80
CA PRO A 362 -36.71 -25.42 -26.70
C PRO A 362 -36.43 -24.86 -28.09
N VAL A 363 -35.32 -25.27 -28.68
CA VAL A 363 -34.94 -25.01 -30.06
C VAL A 363 -34.84 -26.35 -30.77
N THR A 364 -35.75 -26.60 -31.72
CA THR A 364 -35.71 -27.80 -32.55
C THR A 364 -34.58 -27.66 -33.56
N GLY A 365 -33.68 -28.64 -33.56
CA GLY A 365 -32.54 -28.71 -34.46
C GLY A 365 -32.95 -28.91 -35.92
N GLY A 366 -32.04 -28.60 -36.83
CA GLY A 366 -32.25 -28.76 -38.26
C GLY A 366 -31.12 -28.16 -39.08
N LEU A 367 -31.24 -28.29 -40.39
CA LEU A 367 -30.28 -27.72 -41.33
C LEU A 367 -30.37 -26.18 -41.30
N PHE A 368 -29.22 -25.54 -41.14
CA PHE A 368 -29.11 -24.10 -41.06
C PHE A 368 -27.89 -23.62 -41.84
N SER A 369 -28.07 -22.57 -42.65
CA SER A 369 -26.98 -21.92 -43.39
C SER A 369 -26.55 -20.68 -42.62
N PHE A 370 -25.32 -20.70 -42.13
CA PHE A 370 -24.75 -19.66 -41.28
C PHE A 370 -23.84 -18.75 -42.10
N VAL A 371 -24.14 -17.45 -42.08
CA VAL A 371 -23.41 -16.41 -42.82
C VAL A 371 -22.80 -15.44 -41.82
N THR A 372 -21.51 -15.17 -41.97
CA THR A 372 -20.70 -14.30 -41.10
C THR A 372 -20.23 -13.06 -41.86
N GLU A 373 -20.26 -11.87 -41.24
CA GLU A 373 -19.72 -10.65 -41.84
C GLU A 373 -18.20 -10.57 -41.66
N GLN A 374 -17.42 -10.57 -42.75
CA GLN A 374 -15.95 -10.42 -42.71
C GLN A 374 -15.50 -8.97 -43.00
N ASN A 375 -15.96 -8.01 -42.20
CA ASN A 375 -15.75 -6.58 -42.50
C ASN A 375 -14.65 -5.90 -41.67
N ASP A 376 -13.99 -6.62 -40.75
CA ASP A 376 -12.88 -6.06 -39.95
C ASP A 376 -11.55 -6.14 -40.71
N GLN A 377 -10.88 -5.00 -40.89
CA GLN A 377 -9.63 -4.89 -41.66
C GLN A 377 -8.38 -5.20 -40.80
N PHE A 378 -8.51 -5.25 -39.48
CA PHE A 378 -7.38 -5.36 -38.55
C PHE A 378 -7.24 -6.78 -37.98
N ILE A 379 -8.35 -7.40 -37.55
CA ILE A 379 -8.35 -8.78 -37.06
C ILE A 379 -9.28 -9.61 -37.94
N PRO A 380 -8.73 -10.50 -38.80
CA PRO A 380 -9.56 -11.31 -39.68
C PRO A 380 -10.42 -12.28 -38.86
N TYR A 381 -11.67 -12.43 -39.28
CA TYR A 381 -12.57 -13.41 -38.68
C TYR A 381 -12.05 -14.84 -38.94
N PRO A 382 -12.04 -15.73 -37.94
CA PRO A 382 -11.40 -17.05 -38.03
C PRO A 382 -12.22 -18.10 -38.81
N GLY A 383 -13.42 -17.76 -39.29
CA GLY A 383 -14.27 -18.63 -40.11
C GLY A 383 -14.17 -18.37 -41.61
N PRO A 384 -14.67 -19.29 -42.46
CA PRO A 384 -14.71 -19.12 -43.91
C PRO A 384 -15.64 -17.97 -44.33
N ALA A 385 -15.31 -17.29 -45.43
CA ALA A 385 -16.12 -16.21 -46.02
C ALA A 385 -17.39 -16.71 -46.74
N THR A 386 -17.64 -18.02 -46.70
CA THR A 386 -18.73 -18.70 -47.40
C THR A 386 -19.76 -19.22 -46.39
N PRO A 387 -21.06 -19.26 -46.76
CA PRO A 387 -22.09 -19.85 -45.92
C PRO A 387 -21.71 -21.27 -45.46
N ILE A 388 -21.85 -21.54 -44.16
CA ILE A 388 -21.62 -22.87 -43.59
C ILE A 388 -22.97 -23.54 -43.35
N ASP A 389 -23.25 -24.60 -44.08
CA ASP A 389 -24.42 -25.45 -43.82
C ASP A 389 -24.11 -26.42 -42.68
N THR A 390 -24.81 -26.26 -41.55
CA THR A 390 -24.64 -27.11 -40.37
C THR A 390 -25.99 -27.66 -39.93
N ASN A 391 -26.02 -28.92 -39.50
CA ASN A 391 -27.20 -29.53 -38.90
C ASN A 391 -27.10 -29.43 -37.36
N LEU A 392 -27.88 -28.52 -36.76
CA LEU A 392 -27.92 -28.38 -35.30
C LEU A 392 -28.76 -29.48 -34.66
N GLN A 393 -28.35 -29.94 -33.48
CA GLN A 393 -29.15 -30.83 -32.63
C GLN A 393 -30.23 -30.03 -31.88
N ASP A 394 -31.18 -30.72 -31.26
CA ASP A 394 -32.11 -30.08 -30.33
C ASP A 394 -31.36 -29.54 -29.09
N PHE A 395 -31.68 -28.32 -28.67
CA PHE A 395 -31.13 -27.73 -27.45
C PHE A 395 -32.16 -26.81 -26.78
N TYR A 396 -31.85 -26.37 -25.57
CA TYR A 396 -32.58 -25.34 -24.84
C TYR A 396 -31.72 -24.10 -24.72
N ILE A 397 -32.32 -22.93 -24.86
CA ILE A 397 -31.64 -21.64 -24.68
C ILE A 397 -32.41 -20.76 -23.71
N ASP A 398 -31.72 -20.07 -22.80
CA ASP A 398 -32.39 -19.15 -21.88
C ASP A 398 -33.08 -18.02 -22.64
N LYS A 399 -34.37 -17.75 -22.36
CA LYS A 399 -35.15 -16.73 -23.09
C LYS A 399 -34.62 -15.31 -22.89
N GLN A 400 -34.07 -15.03 -21.72
CA GLN A 400 -33.42 -13.77 -21.34
C GLN A 400 -31.94 -14.04 -21.01
N PRO A 401 -31.07 -13.02 -21.13
CA PRO A 401 -29.75 -13.06 -20.51
C PRO A 401 -29.83 -13.35 -19.01
N VAL A 402 -28.75 -13.85 -18.42
CA VAL A 402 -28.67 -14.10 -16.98
C VAL A 402 -28.87 -12.78 -16.22
N SER A 403 -29.79 -12.76 -15.26
CA SER A 403 -30.11 -11.56 -14.49
C SER A 403 -29.21 -11.37 -13.28
N ASN A 404 -29.17 -10.16 -12.72
CA ASN A 404 -28.45 -9.88 -11.47
C ASN A 404 -28.91 -10.81 -10.34
N ALA A 405 -30.22 -11.08 -10.22
CA ALA A 405 -30.75 -11.99 -9.21
C ALA A 405 -30.23 -13.42 -9.33
N ARG A 406 -30.21 -13.96 -10.55
CA ARG A 406 -29.67 -15.32 -10.78
C ARG A 406 -28.16 -15.39 -10.54
N PHE A 407 -27.43 -14.35 -10.95
CA PHE A 407 -25.99 -14.31 -10.71
C PHE A 407 -25.69 -14.19 -9.20
N LYS A 408 -26.54 -13.51 -8.43
CA LYS A 408 -26.44 -13.45 -6.97
C LYS A 408 -26.66 -14.81 -6.31
N GLU A 409 -27.68 -15.54 -6.73
CA GLU A 409 -27.90 -16.93 -6.29
C GLU A 409 -26.65 -17.80 -6.54
N PHE A 410 -26.03 -17.65 -7.71
CA PHE A 410 -24.75 -18.30 -8.03
C PHE A 410 -23.65 -17.94 -7.04
N LEU A 411 -23.42 -16.66 -6.77
CA LEU A 411 -22.37 -16.22 -5.85
C LEU A 411 -22.60 -16.74 -4.43
N GLU A 412 -23.84 -16.73 -3.95
CA GLU A 412 -24.22 -17.17 -2.60
C GLU A 412 -24.10 -18.69 -2.43
N GLU A 413 -24.57 -19.47 -3.42
CA GLU A 413 -24.56 -20.94 -3.33
C GLU A 413 -23.18 -21.55 -3.62
N SER A 414 -22.44 -20.99 -4.58
CA SER A 414 -21.14 -21.56 -4.99
C SER A 414 -19.96 -21.03 -4.18
N GLY A 415 -20.12 -19.85 -3.55
CA GLY A 415 -19.00 -19.12 -2.95
C GLY A 415 -17.98 -18.61 -3.97
N TYR A 416 -18.38 -18.48 -5.25
CA TYR A 416 -17.50 -18.05 -6.32
C TYR A 416 -16.83 -16.71 -6.03
N GLN A 417 -15.52 -16.68 -6.25
CA GLN A 417 -14.73 -15.45 -6.22
C GLN A 417 -13.90 -15.39 -7.50
N THR A 418 -14.04 -14.29 -8.22
CA THR A 418 -13.22 -14.05 -9.40
C THR A 418 -11.75 -13.81 -9.00
N LYS A 419 -10.82 -14.19 -9.90
CA LYS A 419 -9.36 -14.12 -9.64
C LYS A 419 -8.86 -12.68 -9.56
N ILE A 420 -9.44 -11.80 -10.38
CA ILE A 420 -9.09 -10.38 -10.48
C ILE A 420 -10.38 -9.61 -10.19
N LYS A 421 -10.36 -8.66 -9.24
CA LYS A 421 -11.57 -7.94 -8.80
C LYS A 421 -11.88 -6.68 -9.60
N ASP A 422 -10.96 -6.22 -10.43
CA ASP A 422 -11.12 -4.99 -11.20
C ASP A 422 -12.41 -5.01 -12.01
N ASN A 423 -13.25 -3.97 -11.83
CA ASN A 423 -14.56 -3.83 -12.46
C ASN A 423 -15.53 -5.02 -12.28
N PHE A 424 -15.26 -6.01 -11.41
CA PHE A 424 -16.19 -7.13 -11.18
C PHE A 424 -17.47 -6.63 -10.53
N LEU A 425 -18.61 -6.83 -11.21
CA LEU A 425 -19.92 -6.35 -10.77
C LEU A 425 -19.88 -4.89 -10.30
N LYS A 426 -19.17 -4.02 -11.04
CA LYS A 426 -18.92 -2.63 -10.66
C LYS A 426 -20.19 -1.82 -10.34
N HIS A 427 -21.32 -2.19 -10.94
CA HIS A 427 -22.63 -1.58 -10.71
C HIS A 427 -23.31 -2.02 -9.41
N TRP A 428 -22.78 -3.03 -8.72
CA TRP A 428 -23.24 -3.47 -7.41
C TRP A 428 -22.56 -2.65 -6.31
N THR A 429 -23.28 -2.43 -5.22
CA THR A 429 -22.76 -1.75 -4.01
C THR A 429 -22.83 -2.72 -2.85
N ASP A 430 -21.75 -2.82 -2.06
CA ASP A 430 -21.63 -3.71 -0.91
C ASP A 430 -22.01 -5.18 -1.21
N GLY A 431 -21.68 -5.65 -2.43
CA GLY A 431 -21.94 -7.01 -2.87
C GLY A 431 -23.41 -7.30 -3.20
N THR A 432 -24.24 -6.28 -3.38
CA THR A 432 -25.64 -6.41 -3.79
C THR A 432 -26.03 -5.37 -4.86
N TYR A 433 -27.23 -5.51 -5.42
CA TYR A 433 -27.80 -4.61 -6.43
C TYR A 433 -29.11 -4.00 -5.92
N PRO A 434 -29.52 -2.82 -6.41
CA PRO A 434 -30.85 -2.26 -6.15
C PRO A 434 -31.96 -3.17 -6.71
N ASP A 435 -33.06 -3.36 -5.96
CA ASP A 435 -34.18 -4.22 -6.37
C ASP A 435 -34.73 -3.89 -7.77
N SER A 436 -34.63 -2.63 -8.20
CA SER A 436 -35.09 -2.18 -9.53
C SER A 436 -34.36 -2.83 -10.71
N ILE A 437 -33.15 -3.38 -10.51
CA ILE A 437 -32.34 -4.02 -11.56
C ILE A 437 -32.21 -5.53 -11.38
N ALA A 438 -33.02 -6.14 -10.50
CA ALA A 438 -32.95 -7.57 -10.18
C ALA A 438 -33.12 -8.46 -11.42
N ASP A 439 -34.04 -8.08 -12.31
CA ASP A 439 -34.36 -8.78 -13.56
C ASP A 439 -33.55 -8.28 -14.77
N ASP A 440 -32.72 -7.25 -14.59
CA ASP A 440 -31.84 -6.76 -15.65
C ASP A 440 -30.66 -7.72 -15.85
N PRO A 441 -30.12 -7.81 -17.09
CA PRO A 441 -28.93 -8.62 -17.37
C PRO A 441 -27.78 -8.27 -16.44
N VAL A 442 -27.10 -9.29 -15.93
CA VAL A 442 -25.82 -9.10 -15.25
C VAL A 442 -24.79 -8.64 -16.27
N VAL A 443 -24.05 -7.60 -15.91
CA VAL A 443 -22.97 -6.99 -16.69
C VAL A 443 -21.75 -6.84 -15.79
N TYR A 444 -20.63 -6.30 -16.29
CA TYR A 444 -19.39 -6.21 -15.52
C TYR A 444 -18.88 -7.59 -15.04
N VAL A 445 -19.09 -8.60 -15.88
CA VAL A 445 -18.58 -9.96 -15.75
C VAL A 445 -17.73 -10.28 -16.97
N ASP A 446 -16.65 -11.04 -16.80
CA ASP A 446 -15.81 -11.50 -17.90
C ASP A 446 -16.27 -12.86 -18.44
N TYR A 447 -15.55 -13.37 -19.44
CA TYR A 447 -15.84 -14.66 -20.05
C TYR A 447 -15.70 -15.84 -19.09
N ASP A 448 -14.72 -15.80 -18.19
CA ASP A 448 -14.47 -16.89 -17.23
C ASP A 448 -15.53 -16.87 -16.10
N ASP A 449 -15.99 -15.68 -15.69
CA ASP A 449 -17.12 -15.49 -14.77
C ASP A 449 -18.40 -16.09 -15.37
N ALA A 450 -18.65 -15.85 -16.67
CA ALA A 450 -19.79 -16.36 -17.41
C ALA A 450 -19.75 -17.90 -17.58
N LEU A 451 -18.57 -18.46 -17.87
CA LEU A 451 -18.36 -19.91 -17.93
C LEU A 451 -18.57 -20.57 -16.57
N ALA A 452 -18.05 -19.98 -15.50
CA ALA A 452 -18.21 -20.51 -14.14
C ALA A 452 -19.69 -20.56 -13.73
N TYR A 453 -20.45 -19.50 -14.03
CA TYR A 453 -21.90 -19.50 -13.83
C TYR A 453 -22.57 -20.61 -14.66
N ALA A 454 -22.24 -20.69 -15.96
CA ALA A 454 -22.88 -21.66 -16.85
C ALA A 454 -22.63 -23.11 -16.39
N GLU A 455 -21.39 -23.42 -15.98
CA GLU A 455 -21.03 -24.73 -15.43
C GLU A 455 -21.77 -25.01 -14.12
N TRP A 456 -21.83 -24.04 -13.19
CA TRP A 456 -22.60 -24.16 -11.96
C TRP A 456 -24.09 -24.43 -12.22
N ALA A 457 -24.67 -23.77 -13.22
CA ALA A 457 -26.07 -23.93 -13.63
C ALA A 457 -26.33 -25.21 -14.46
N GLY A 458 -25.31 -26.04 -14.72
CA GLY A 458 -25.45 -27.26 -15.52
C GLY A 458 -25.75 -26.98 -16.99
N LYS A 459 -25.23 -25.86 -17.48
CA LYS A 459 -25.39 -25.31 -18.83
C LYS A 459 -24.01 -25.00 -19.44
N ARG A 460 -24.00 -24.35 -20.60
CA ARG A 460 -22.82 -23.79 -21.25
C ARG A 460 -23.17 -22.48 -21.95
N LEU A 461 -22.18 -21.71 -22.40
CA LEU A 461 -22.43 -20.59 -23.30
C LEU A 461 -22.86 -21.12 -24.70
N PRO A 462 -23.73 -20.40 -25.42
CA PRO A 462 -24.10 -20.75 -26.79
C PRO A 462 -22.89 -20.60 -27.71
N THR A 463 -22.77 -21.44 -28.72
CA THR A 463 -21.96 -21.06 -29.90
C THR A 463 -22.67 -19.94 -30.65
N GLU A 464 -21.94 -19.18 -31.46
CA GLU A 464 -22.49 -18.12 -32.27
C GLU A 464 -23.56 -18.67 -33.22
N LEU A 465 -23.27 -19.84 -33.81
CA LEU A 465 -24.19 -20.57 -34.66
C LEU A 465 -25.52 -20.85 -33.95
N GLU A 466 -25.46 -21.40 -32.73
CA GLU A 466 -26.64 -21.71 -31.91
C GLU A 466 -27.41 -20.45 -31.52
N TRP A 467 -26.68 -19.38 -31.18
CA TRP A 467 -27.29 -18.10 -30.84
C TRP A 467 -28.06 -17.53 -32.04
N GLN A 468 -27.43 -17.48 -33.22
CA GLN A 468 -28.05 -16.95 -34.43
C GLN A 468 -29.24 -17.81 -34.87
N TYR A 469 -29.08 -19.14 -34.84
CA TYR A 469 -30.16 -20.08 -35.13
C TYR A 469 -31.36 -19.87 -34.21
N ALA A 470 -31.11 -19.76 -32.90
CA ALA A 470 -32.16 -19.56 -31.91
C ALA A 470 -32.90 -18.24 -32.13
N VAL A 471 -32.20 -17.14 -32.40
CA VAL A 471 -32.84 -15.84 -32.68
C VAL A 471 -33.74 -15.89 -33.92
N GLN A 472 -33.32 -16.61 -34.96
CA GLN A 472 -34.09 -16.70 -36.21
C GLN A 472 -35.24 -17.73 -36.16
N LYS A 473 -35.20 -18.70 -35.23
CA LYS A 473 -36.22 -19.76 -35.12
C LYS A 473 -37.19 -19.59 -33.96
N THR A 474 -36.91 -18.69 -33.02
CA THR A 474 -37.71 -18.52 -31.80
C THR A 474 -37.99 -17.05 -31.49
N ASP A 475 -38.70 -16.77 -30.40
CA ASP A 475 -38.98 -15.41 -29.90
C ASP A 475 -37.88 -14.87 -28.96
N LEU A 476 -36.62 -15.25 -29.20
CA LEU A 476 -35.49 -14.88 -28.35
C LEU A 476 -35.32 -13.36 -28.29
N GLN A 477 -35.28 -12.81 -27.07
CA GLN A 477 -35.12 -11.37 -26.87
C GLN A 477 -33.65 -10.99 -26.87
N THR A 478 -33.28 -10.00 -27.69
CA THR A 478 -31.90 -9.51 -27.89
C THR A 478 -31.85 -7.98 -27.85
N GLY A 479 -30.65 -7.41 -27.69
CA GLY A 479 -30.42 -5.96 -27.74
C GLY A 479 -30.39 -5.26 -26.38
N LYS A 480 -30.53 -5.99 -25.27
CA LYS A 480 -30.32 -5.43 -23.92
C LYS A 480 -28.83 -5.30 -23.60
N VAL A 481 -28.07 -6.37 -23.80
CA VAL A 481 -26.61 -6.41 -23.64
C VAL A 481 -26.02 -7.22 -24.77
N TRP A 482 -24.79 -6.93 -25.14
CA TRP A 482 -24.02 -7.84 -25.97
C TRP A 482 -23.84 -9.16 -25.24
N GLU A 483 -24.05 -10.26 -25.93
CA GLU A 483 -24.10 -11.59 -25.33
C GLU A 483 -22.89 -12.41 -25.73
N MET A 484 -22.11 -12.86 -24.75
CA MET A 484 -20.94 -13.71 -24.97
C MET A 484 -21.33 -15.07 -25.56
N THR A 485 -20.60 -15.49 -26.59
CA THR A 485 -20.66 -16.85 -27.14
C THR A 485 -19.45 -17.67 -26.71
N ASN A 486 -19.53 -19.00 -26.84
CA ASN A 486 -18.48 -19.95 -26.46
C ASN A 486 -17.36 -20.07 -27.52
N ASP A 487 -17.36 -19.19 -28.53
CA ASP A 487 -16.41 -19.20 -29.64
C ASP A 487 -15.21 -18.32 -29.26
N ARG A 488 -14.27 -18.90 -28.52
CA ARG A 488 -13.02 -18.27 -28.13
C ARG A 488 -11.92 -18.63 -29.12
N TYR A 489 -11.24 -17.62 -29.63
CA TYR A 489 -10.17 -17.75 -30.61
C TYR A 489 -8.85 -17.20 -30.08
N ASP A 490 -7.76 -17.87 -30.45
CA ASP A 490 -6.39 -17.44 -30.21
C ASP A 490 -5.62 -17.57 -31.54
N ASN A 491 -5.18 -16.45 -32.09
CA ASN A 491 -4.42 -16.41 -33.34
C ASN A 491 -2.90 -16.20 -33.11
N GLY A 492 -2.43 -16.39 -31.88
CA GLY A 492 -1.04 -16.18 -31.45
C GLY A 492 -0.70 -14.73 -31.10
N SER A 493 -1.44 -13.76 -31.64
CA SER A 493 -1.25 -12.32 -31.34
C SER A 493 -2.39 -11.75 -30.50
N HIS A 494 -3.60 -12.28 -30.66
CA HIS A 494 -4.81 -11.81 -29.99
C HIS A 494 -5.64 -12.99 -29.51
N ILE A 495 -6.21 -12.85 -28.31
CA ILE A 495 -7.25 -13.72 -27.79
C ILE A 495 -8.55 -12.94 -27.80
N PHE A 496 -9.62 -13.50 -28.35
CA PHE A 496 -10.92 -12.83 -28.41
C PHE A 496 -12.08 -13.82 -28.42
N ILE A 497 -13.26 -13.33 -28.07
CA ILE A 497 -14.53 -14.05 -28.19
C ILE A 497 -15.47 -13.30 -29.13
N ILE A 498 -16.50 -13.98 -29.61
CA ILE A 498 -17.61 -13.34 -30.32
C ILE A 498 -18.71 -12.93 -29.35
N ILE A 499 -19.23 -11.72 -29.53
CA ILE A 499 -20.41 -11.21 -28.84
C ILE A 499 -21.50 -10.86 -29.84
N LYS A 500 -22.77 -11.11 -29.46
CA LYS A 500 -23.93 -11.00 -30.36
C LYS A 500 -25.06 -10.16 -29.78
N GLY A 501 -25.99 -9.73 -30.63
CA GLY A 501 -27.29 -9.16 -30.23
C GLY A 501 -27.34 -7.64 -29.99
N GLY A 502 -26.20 -6.99 -29.76
CA GLY A 502 -26.18 -5.55 -29.46
C GLY A 502 -26.59 -5.21 -28.04
N SER A 503 -26.52 -3.94 -27.64
CA SER A 503 -26.76 -3.51 -26.26
C SER A 503 -27.70 -2.31 -26.15
N TYR A 504 -28.19 -2.01 -24.94
CA TYR A 504 -29.07 -0.88 -24.68
C TYR A 504 -28.45 0.48 -25.03
N TYR A 505 -27.12 0.59 -24.95
CA TYR A 505 -26.40 1.82 -25.23
C TYR A 505 -26.23 1.98 -26.73
N LYS A 506 -26.56 3.16 -27.29
CA LYS A 506 -26.38 3.50 -28.71
C LYS A 506 -25.49 4.74 -28.83
N PRO A 507 -24.22 4.61 -29.26
CA PRO A 507 -23.36 5.77 -29.47
C PRO A 507 -23.81 6.56 -30.70
N GLU A 508 -24.02 7.87 -30.55
CA GLU A 508 -24.47 8.75 -31.64
C GLU A 508 -23.34 9.64 -32.22
N SER A 509 -22.20 9.71 -31.55
CA SER A 509 -21.16 10.72 -31.81
C SER A 509 -20.15 10.35 -32.90
N SER A 510 -20.02 9.07 -33.28
CA SER A 510 -19.07 8.65 -34.32
C SER A 510 -19.35 7.24 -34.85
N TRP A 511 -19.03 7.03 -36.13
CA TRP A 511 -19.05 5.71 -36.77
C TRP A 511 -17.93 4.78 -36.28
N TRP A 512 -16.89 5.33 -35.63
CA TRP A 512 -15.77 4.55 -35.06
C TRP A 512 -16.15 3.74 -33.81
N TYR A 513 -17.28 4.03 -33.15
CA TYR A 513 -17.72 3.28 -31.98
C TYR A 513 -18.47 2.00 -32.38
N ILE A 514 -18.38 0.98 -31.53
CA ILE A 514 -19.18 -0.24 -31.66
C ILE A 514 -20.65 0.14 -31.71
N GLN A 515 -21.33 -0.23 -32.80
CA GLN A 515 -22.72 0.12 -33.03
C GLN A 515 -23.61 -0.55 -31.99
N GLY A 516 -24.27 0.26 -31.18
CA GLY A 516 -25.17 -0.17 -30.13
C GLY A 516 -26.61 -0.37 -30.56
N GLY A 517 -27.55 -0.49 -29.62
CA GLY A 517 -28.93 -0.89 -29.89
C GLY A 517 -29.07 -2.37 -30.28
N LYS A 518 -30.29 -2.82 -30.56
CA LYS A 518 -30.56 -4.18 -31.07
C LYS A 518 -29.92 -4.36 -32.46
N GLN A 519 -29.02 -5.32 -32.58
CA GLN A 519 -28.32 -5.62 -33.83
C GLN A 519 -28.96 -6.79 -34.59
N PRO A 520 -28.81 -6.85 -35.93
CA PRO A 520 -29.24 -8.00 -36.73
C PRO A 520 -28.61 -9.32 -36.24
N PRO A 521 -29.29 -10.47 -36.39
CA PRO A 521 -28.75 -11.77 -35.94
C PRO A 521 -27.40 -12.13 -36.56
N GLU A 522 -27.15 -11.67 -37.79
CA GLU A 522 -25.94 -11.93 -38.57
C GLU A 522 -24.76 -11.07 -38.10
N ARG A 523 -25.03 -9.96 -37.41
CA ARG A 523 -23.99 -9.03 -36.95
C ARG A 523 -23.11 -9.71 -35.91
N GLN A 524 -21.80 -9.67 -36.13
CA GLN A 524 -20.80 -10.20 -35.23
C GLN A 524 -19.98 -9.04 -34.67
N GLN A 525 -19.56 -9.15 -33.41
CA GLN A 525 -18.62 -8.22 -32.81
C GLN A 525 -17.57 -9.00 -32.05
N MET A 526 -16.30 -8.64 -32.25
CA MET A 526 -15.20 -9.22 -31.48
C MET A 526 -15.05 -8.47 -30.16
N LEU A 527 -14.90 -9.22 -29.07
CA LEU A 527 -14.45 -8.72 -27.78
C LEU A 527 -13.04 -9.26 -27.53
N LEU A 528 -12.04 -8.37 -27.60
CA LEU A 528 -10.66 -8.72 -27.29
C LEU A 528 -10.53 -9.02 -25.80
N GLN A 529 -9.88 -10.12 -25.47
CA GLN A 529 -9.55 -10.50 -24.10
C GLN A 529 -8.15 -10.00 -23.79
N VAL A 530 -8.07 -8.83 -23.17
CA VAL A 530 -6.81 -8.19 -22.80
C VAL A 530 -6.48 -8.50 -21.34
N SER A 531 -7.48 -8.36 -20.46
CA SER A 531 -7.40 -8.82 -19.08
C SER A 531 -8.80 -8.77 -18.44
N PRO A 532 -9.08 -9.63 -17.43
CA PRO A 532 -10.38 -9.66 -16.74
C PRO A 532 -10.96 -8.30 -16.33
N GLY A 533 -10.12 -7.36 -15.88
CA GLY A 533 -10.57 -6.02 -15.49
C GLY A 533 -11.05 -5.16 -16.66
N PHE A 534 -10.38 -5.24 -17.81
CA PHE A 534 -10.73 -4.47 -19.03
C PHE A 534 -11.84 -5.15 -19.83
N ASP A 535 -11.95 -6.47 -19.75
CA ASP A 535 -12.94 -7.27 -20.49
C ASP A 535 -14.37 -7.09 -19.93
N ARG A 536 -14.49 -6.61 -18.68
CA ARG A 536 -15.76 -6.36 -17.98
C ARG A 536 -16.38 -5.01 -18.34
N ALA A 537 -17.38 -5.04 -19.22
CA ALA A 537 -18.09 -3.86 -19.68
C ALA A 537 -19.52 -3.77 -19.14
N SER A 538 -20.05 -2.54 -19.03
CA SER A 538 -21.44 -2.28 -18.62
C SER A 538 -22.48 -2.70 -19.67
N THR A 539 -22.04 -3.00 -20.88
CA THR A 539 -22.91 -3.32 -22.03
C THR A 539 -22.78 -4.77 -22.48
N VAL A 540 -21.96 -5.58 -21.79
CA VAL A 540 -21.70 -6.98 -22.12
C VAL A 540 -22.16 -7.86 -20.97
N GLY A 541 -22.97 -8.87 -21.29
CA GLY A 541 -23.42 -9.92 -20.40
C GLY A 541 -23.45 -11.25 -21.13
N PHE A 542 -24.24 -12.21 -20.64
CA PHE A 542 -24.26 -13.54 -21.24
C PHE A 542 -25.59 -14.27 -21.04
N ARG A 543 -25.73 -15.35 -21.79
CA ARG A 543 -26.88 -16.26 -21.81
C ARG A 543 -26.35 -17.68 -21.84
N CYS A 544 -27.14 -18.63 -21.34
CA CYS A 544 -26.76 -20.04 -21.34
C CYS A 544 -27.65 -20.89 -22.26
N VAL A 545 -27.07 -21.99 -22.74
CA VAL A 545 -27.74 -23.08 -23.45
C VAL A 545 -27.52 -24.41 -22.73
N GLN A 546 -28.40 -25.36 -22.98
CA GLN A 546 -28.29 -26.73 -22.51
C GLN A 546 -28.68 -27.70 -23.63
N ASP A 547 -27.86 -28.72 -23.87
CA ASP A 547 -28.15 -29.73 -24.88
C ASP A 547 -29.40 -30.54 -24.51
N ALA A 548 -30.25 -30.86 -25.49
CA ALA A 548 -31.36 -31.76 -25.24
C ALA A 548 -30.82 -33.18 -25.01
N ILE A 549 -31.24 -33.85 -23.93
CA ILE A 549 -30.87 -35.23 -23.68
C ILE A 549 -31.46 -36.09 -24.81
N GLN A 550 -30.61 -36.62 -25.69
CA GLN A 550 -31.03 -37.61 -26.67
C GLN A 550 -31.58 -38.82 -25.92
N LYS A 551 -32.89 -39.05 -26.00
CA LYS A 551 -33.46 -40.36 -25.64
C LYS A 551 -32.79 -41.37 -26.58
N LYS A 552 -31.90 -42.22 -26.04
CA LYS A 552 -31.49 -43.45 -26.73
C LYS A 552 -32.77 -44.13 -27.21
N LYS A 553 -33.00 -44.16 -28.52
CA LYS A 553 -34.04 -45.01 -29.10
C LYS A 553 -33.72 -46.43 -28.63
N LYS A 554 -34.63 -47.01 -27.85
CA LYS A 554 -34.58 -48.40 -27.43
C LYS A 554 -34.67 -49.31 -28.65
#